data_AF-A0A938RHM3-F1
#
_entry.id   AF-A0A938RHM3-F1
#
_cell.length_a   1.000
_cell.length_b   1.000
_cell.length_c   1.000
_cell.angle_alpha   90.00
_cell.angle_beta   90.00
_cell.angle_gamma   90.00
#
_symmetry.space_group_name_H-M   'P 1'
#
loop_
_entity.id
_entity.type
_entity.pdbx_description
1 polymer ?
#
loop_
_entity_poly.entity_id
_entity_poly.type
_entity_poly.pdbx_seq_one_letter_code
_entity_poly.pdbx_strand_id
1 'polypeptide(L)'
;MKKNKKEIVKRQAKAREKARKKRQVRLVMPPPRFMERPPISRMEAPKGFITVSSSQAMMEYAKPLMETNAENLGELNRRMELASSLWNLAVSRQKDEPQEYSHWMERVKAGAKKVLNLDGAARERYIAEMIERQVHLFPEEMQPIPPSMFMFMRKEVSHLIPPFDAGRIRFRVDATIPPDDEDLRLIVKIEALDDHIRRGSDYDAYEELAISIEDESKTVFGKWLIAKGFEDDPEQYVHCPEIYLTFLYRYVHDDPVLLKSVSNEYLIEFFEDFLLRKMICEPIEYLYWPPSLKLFYQFLNEKGYLSVNATAAILGSLDGLEKHFLEILQNRYH
;
A
#
# COMPACT_ATOMS: atom_id res chain seq x y z
N MET A 1 29.46 32.50 -10.17
CA MET A 1 30.32 31.30 -10.31
C MET A 1 29.71 30.34 -11.33
N LYS A 2 30.38 30.09 -12.46
CA LYS A 2 29.89 29.22 -13.55
C LYS A 2 29.98 27.75 -13.10
N LYS A 3 28.83 27.09 -12.88
CA LYS A 3 28.79 25.65 -12.57
C LYS A 3 29.52 24.87 -13.66
N ASN A 4 30.50 24.06 -13.25
CA ASN A 4 31.44 23.39 -14.14
C ASN A 4 30.72 22.30 -14.96
N LYS A 5 30.33 22.62 -16.21
CA LYS A 5 29.54 21.74 -17.10
C LYS A 5 30.08 20.31 -17.18
N LYS A 6 31.41 20.13 -17.06
CA LYS A 6 32.06 18.81 -17.07
C LYS A 6 31.70 17.95 -15.86
N GLU A 7 31.48 18.52 -14.68
CA GLU A 7 31.06 17.76 -13.50
C GLU A 7 29.58 17.34 -13.55
N ILE A 8 28.73 18.18 -14.12
CA ILE A 8 27.30 17.87 -14.32
C ILE A 8 27.15 16.69 -15.29
N VAL A 9 27.88 16.72 -16.40
CA VAL A 9 27.90 15.61 -17.37
C VAL A 9 28.45 14.33 -16.73
N LYS A 10 29.49 14.43 -15.89
CA LYS A 10 30.06 13.28 -15.17
C LYS A 10 29.10 12.68 -14.14
N ARG A 11 28.28 13.51 -13.47
CA ARG A 11 27.22 13.06 -12.55
C ARG A 11 26.07 12.38 -13.29
N GLN A 12 25.63 12.93 -14.42
CA GLN A 12 24.61 12.32 -15.27
C GLN A 12 25.08 10.99 -15.88
N ALA A 13 26.35 10.91 -16.31
CA ALA A 13 26.94 9.65 -16.80
C ALA A 13 27.01 8.58 -15.70
N LYS A 14 27.42 8.94 -14.47
CA LYS A 14 27.40 8.01 -13.32
C LYS A 14 25.99 7.56 -12.94
N ALA A 15 24.99 8.44 -13.01
CA ALA A 15 23.59 8.09 -12.75
C ALA A 15 23.07 7.11 -13.82
N ARG A 16 23.34 7.37 -15.10
CA ARG A 16 23.01 6.47 -16.22
C ARG A 16 23.74 5.14 -16.14
N GLU A 17 24.99 5.12 -15.71
CA GLU A 17 25.76 3.87 -15.51
C GLU A 17 25.21 3.06 -14.33
N LYS A 18 24.78 3.72 -13.25
CA LYS A 18 24.12 3.07 -12.09
C LYS A 18 22.74 2.53 -12.46
N ALA A 19 21.98 3.25 -13.29
CA ALA A 19 20.71 2.79 -13.87
C ALA A 19 20.93 1.60 -14.82
N ARG A 20 21.94 1.65 -15.70
CA ARG A 20 22.31 0.55 -16.60
C ARG A 20 22.80 -0.70 -15.84
N LYS A 21 23.53 -0.53 -14.73
CA LYS A 21 23.88 -1.65 -13.82
C LYS A 21 22.65 -2.23 -13.12
N LYS A 22 21.68 -1.40 -12.68
CA LYS A 22 20.38 -1.89 -12.19
C LYS A 22 19.58 -2.64 -13.27
N ARG A 23 19.60 -2.17 -14.53
CA ARG A 23 18.96 -2.83 -15.68
C ARG A 23 19.59 -4.19 -16.01
N GLN A 24 20.92 -4.31 -15.96
CA GLN A 24 21.61 -5.59 -16.12
C GLN A 24 21.30 -6.57 -14.97
N VAL A 25 21.18 -6.09 -13.73
CA VAL A 25 20.80 -6.94 -12.59
C VAL A 25 19.36 -7.47 -12.73
N ARG A 26 18.42 -6.67 -13.27
CA ARG A 26 17.03 -7.11 -13.53
C ARG A 26 16.90 -8.07 -14.72
N LEU A 27 17.70 -7.90 -15.78
CA LEU A 27 17.69 -8.79 -16.96
C LEU A 27 18.38 -10.14 -16.73
N VAL A 28 19.32 -10.20 -15.78
CA VAL A 28 20.08 -11.42 -15.43
C VAL A 28 19.53 -12.11 -14.19
N MET A 29 18.64 -11.46 -13.43
CA MET A 29 17.91 -12.15 -12.40
C MET A 29 17.05 -13.23 -13.08
N PRO A 30 17.24 -14.53 -12.74
CA PRO A 30 16.19 -15.50 -13.06
C PRO A 30 14.88 -14.95 -12.52
N PRO A 31 13.72 -15.25 -13.15
CA PRO A 31 12.43 -14.86 -12.59
C PRO A 31 12.49 -15.19 -11.10
N PRO A 32 12.19 -14.23 -10.20
CA PRO A 32 12.20 -14.52 -8.78
C PRO A 32 11.41 -15.82 -8.66
N ARG A 33 12.00 -16.87 -8.07
CA ARG A 33 11.29 -18.13 -7.87
C ARG A 33 9.95 -17.72 -7.27
N PHE A 34 8.89 -17.81 -8.07
CA PHE A 34 7.55 -17.50 -7.62
C PHE A 34 7.34 -18.51 -6.51
N MET A 35 7.50 -18.05 -5.27
CA MET A 35 6.84 -18.75 -4.20
C MET A 35 5.39 -18.48 -4.51
N GLU A 36 4.72 -19.48 -5.06
CA GLU A 36 3.27 -19.55 -5.08
C GLU A 36 2.86 -19.38 -3.62
N ARG A 37 2.33 -18.20 -3.31
CA ARG A 37 1.96 -17.81 -1.95
C ARG A 37 0.44 -17.77 -1.92
N PRO A 38 -0.20 -18.42 -0.95
CA PRO A 38 -1.63 -18.23 -0.77
C PRO A 38 -1.91 -16.74 -0.48
N PRO A 39 -3.00 -16.17 -1.01
CA PRO A 39 -3.48 -14.85 -0.62
C PRO A 39 -3.60 -14.72 0.90
N ILE A 40 -3.31 -13.53 1.45
CA ILE A 40 -3.39 -13.31 2.90
C ILE A 40 -4.79 -13.59 3.47
N SER A 41 -5.85 -13.46 2.65
CA SER A 41 -7.23 -13.82 3.00
C SER A 41 -7.41 -15.32 3.30
N ARG A 42 -6.58 -16.19 2.71
CA ARG A 42 -6.66 -17.66 2.83
C ARG A 42 -5.70 -18.22 3.87
N MET A 43 -4.92 -17.36 4.52
CA MET A 43 -3.99 -17.76 5.56
C MET A 43 -4.68 -17.83 6.91
N GLU A 44 -4.95 -19.04 7.38
CA GLU A 44 -5.52 -19.28 8.70
C GLU A 44 -4.55 -18.82 9.81
N ALA A 45 -5.11 -18.13 10.79
CA ALA A 45 -4.40 -17.72 12.01
C ALA A 45 -5.00 -18.46 13.22
N PRO A 46 -4.20 -18.71 14.27
CA PRO A 46 -4.71 -19.23 15.53
C PRO A 46 -5.84 -18.37 16.11
N LYS A 47 -6.75 -18.98 16.88
CA LYS A 47 -7.87 -18.28 17.50
C LYS A 47 -7.40 -17.07 18.31
N GLY A 48 -7.96 -15.90 18.02
CA GLY A 48 -7.58 -14.63 18.65
C GLY A 48 -6.41 -13.91 17.97
N PHE A 49 -5.94 -14.40 16.82
CA PHE A 49 -4.89 -13.78 16.01
C PHE A 49 -5.36 -13.52 14.58
N ILE A 50 -4.61 -12.69 13.86
CA ILE A 50 -4.72 -12.44 12.42
C ILE A 50 -3.36 -12.56 11.75
N THR A 51 -3.35 -13.02 10.51
CA THR A 51 -2.18 -13.04 9.65
C THR A 51 -1.90 -11.64 9.12
N VAL A 52 -0.72 -11.08 9.38
CA VAL A 52 -0.28 -9.77 8.88
C VAL A 52 1.05 -9.86 8.16
N SER A 53 1.34 -8.93 7.25
CA SER A 53 2.70 -8.80 6.72
C SER A 53 3.66 -8.25 7.77
N SER A 54 4.96 -8.47 7.59
CA SER A 54 5.98 -7.86 8.47
C SER A 54 5.92 -6.32 8.49
N SER A 55 5.53 -5.70 7.36
CA SER A 55 5.34 -4.24 7.28
C SER A 55 4.17 -3.78 8.13
N GLN A 56 3.03 -4.47 8.06
CA GLN A 56 1.87 -4.19 8.90
C GLN A 56 2.19 -4.41 10.37
N ALA A 57 2.85 -5.53 10.70
CA ALA A 57 3.27 -5.83 12.06
C ALA A 57 4.14 -4.71 12.67
N MET A 58 5.14 -4.24 11.92
CA MET A 58 6.01 -3.15 12.36
C MET A 58 5.23 -1.84 12.56
N MET A 59 4.29 -1.53 11.66
CA MET A 59 3.52 -0.28 11.74
C MET A 59 2.51 -0.30 12.92
N GLU A 60 1.82 -1.43 13.13
CA GLU A 60 0.93 -1.64 14.27
C GLU A 60 1.67 -1.58 15.62
N TYR A 61 2.88 -2.17 15.65
CA TYR A 61 3.76 -2.06 16.81
C TYR A 61 4.22 -0.63 17.06
N ALA A 62 4.60 0.09 15.99
CA ALA A 62 5.15 1.42 16.06
C ALA A 62 4.11 2.52 16.35
N LYS A 63 2.81 2.21 16.36
CA LYS A 63 1.71 3.18 16.62
C LYS A 63 2.01 4.18 17.76
N PRO A 64 2.49 3.78 18.96
CA PRO A 64 2.80 4.74 20.03
C PRO A 64 3.88 5.78 19.67
N LEU A 65 4.83 5.45 18.79
CA LEU A 65 5.83 6.40 18.29
C LEU A 65 5.27 7.35 17.22
N MET A 66 4.11 7.03 16.66
CA MET A 66 3.50 7.73 15.54
C MET A 66 2.27 8.56 15.93
N GLU A 67 1.88 8.56 17.21
CA GLU A 67 0.72 9.33 17.71
C GLU A 67 0.85 10.84 17.47
N THR A 68 2.09 11.35 17.41
CA THR A 68 2.35 12.74 17.02
C THR A 68 2.77 12.80 15.56
N ASN A 69 2.22 13.73 14.79
CA ASN A 69 2.65 13.93 13.41
C ASN A 69 4.15 14.29 13.38
N ALA A 70 4.91 13.60 12.53
CA ALA A 70 6.31 13.93 12.29
C ALA A 70 6.43 15.24 11.51
N GLU A 71 7.33 16.13 11.90
CA GLU A 71 7.53 17.43 11.23
C GLU A 71 8.12 17.25 9.82
N ASN A 72 8.87 16.17 9.60
CA ASN A 72 9.51 15.86 8.33
C ASN A 72 9.88 14.38 8.20
N LEU A 73 10.20 13.96 6.98
CA LEU A 73 10.62 12.60 6.65
C LEU A 73 11.84 12.13 7.48
N GLY A 74 12.76 13.03 7.82
CA GLY A 74 13.94 12.70 8.62
C GLY A 74 13.60 12.37 10.08
N GLU A 75 12.55 12.97 10.64
CA GLU A 75 12.01 12.59 11.94
C GLU A 75 11.26 11.25 11.88
N LEU A 76 10.41 11.06 10.88
CA LEU A 76 9.70 9.80 10.67
C LEU A 76 10.68 8.62 10.56
N ASN A 77 11.74 8.76 9.77
CA ASN A 77 12.78 7.73 9.65
C ASN A 77 13.44 7.42 10.99
N ARG A 78 13.76 8.44 11.80
CA ARG A 78 14.36 8.24 13.13
C ARG A 78 13.41 7.52 14.08
N ARG A 79 12.11 7.81 14.02
CA ARG A 79 11.08 7.10 14.81
C ARG A 79 10.96 5.64 14.38
N MET A 80 10.98 5.37 13.08
CA MET A 80 10.99 3.99 12.54
C MET A 80 12.25 3.21 12.91
N GLU A 81 13.42 3.85 12.90
CA GLU A 81 14.68 3.24 13.36
C GLU A 81 14.62 2.88 14.86
N LEU A 82 14.02 3.74 15.68
CA LEU A 82 13.80 3.46 17.09
C LEU A 82 12.80 2.32 17.28
N ALA A 83 11.68 2.33 16.56
CA ALA A 83 10.69 1.25 16.59
C ALA A 83 11.31 -0.10 16.21
N SER A 84 12.11 -0.15 15.14
CA SER A 84 12.83 -1.36 14.74
C SER A 84 13.84 -1.83 15.80
N SER A 85 14.55 -0.90 16.45
CA SER A 85 15.48 -1.24 17.53
C SER A 85 14.75 -1.79 18.78
N LEU A 86 13.60 -1.22 19.12
CA LEU A 86 12.73 -1.68 20.21
C LEU A 86 12.13 -3.06 19.92
N TRP A 87 11.69 -3.27 18.67
CA TRP A 87 11.22 -4.58 18.20
C TRP A 87 12.28 -5.65 18.38
N ASN A 88 13.51 -5.42 17.91
CA ASN A 88 14.59 -6.39 18.02
C ASN A 88 15.01 -6.63 19.48
N LEU A 89 14.99 -5.59 20.31
CA LEU A 89 15.21 -5.74 21.76
C LEU A 89 14.17 -6.69 22.37
N ALA A 90 12.89 -6.52 22.03
CA ALA A 90 11.83 -7.38 22.52
C ALA A 90 11.94 -8.82 22.00
N VAL A 91 12.28 -9.02 20.72
CA VAL A 91 12.52 -10.36 20.14
C VAL A 91 13.69 -11.06 20.83
N SER A 92 14.83 -10.38 21.02
CA SER A 92 15.98 -10.98 21.71
C SER A 92 15.68 -11.37 23.16
N ARG A 93 14.77 -10.64 23.82
CA ARG A 93 14.25 -11.01 25.15
C ARG A 93 13.41 -12.28 25.09
N GLN A 94 12.51 -12.41 24.11
CA GLN A 94 11.67 -13.60 23.95
C GLN A 94 12.50 -14.85 23.63
N LYS A 95 13.60 -14.69 22.88
CA LYS A 95 14.49 -15.78 22.47
C LYS A 95 15.58 -16.14 23.48
N ASP A 96 15.63 -15.44 24.63
CA ASP A 96 16.67 -15.59 25.65
C ASP A 96 18.09 -15.43 25.07
N GLU A 97 18.30 -14.36 24.29
CA GLU A 97 19.57 -14.04 23.63
C GLU A 97 20.28 -12.86 24.34
N PRO A 98 21.00 -13.09 25.46
CA PRO A 98 21.48 -12.01 26.34
C PRO A 98 22.49 -11.06 25.68
N GLN A 99 23.27 -11.57 24.71
CA GLN A 99 24.23 -10.76 23.96
C GLN A 99 23.52 -9.78 23.02
N GLU A 100 22.52 -10.26 22.26
CA GLU A 100 21.70 -9.42 21.39
C GLU A 100 20.87 -8.42 22.19
N TYR A 101 20.28 -8.87 23.31
CA TYR A 101 19.51 -8.02 24.21
C TYR A 101 20.35 -6.84 24.71
N SER A 102 21.59 -7.10 25.15
CA SER A 102 22.50 -6.03 25.62
C SER A 102 22.85 -5.05 24.49
N HIS A 103 23.14 -5.56 23.29
CA HIS A 103 23.41 -4.73 22.11
C HIS A 103 22.23 -3.82 21.75
N TRP A 104 21.02 -4.38 21.66
CA TRP A 104 19.82 -3.63 21.32
C TRP A 104 19.43 -2.65 22.43
N MET A 105 19.64 -3.00 23.69
CA MET A 105 19.35 -2.13 24.83
C MET A 105 20.16 -0.83 24.78
N GLU A 106 21.44 -0.89 24.42
CA GLU A 106 22.27 0.30 24.23
C GLU A 106 21.73 1.20 23.10
N ARG A 107 21.38 0.60 21.96
CA ARG A 107 20.83 1.32 20.79
C ARG A 107 19.50 1.98 21.11
N VAL A 108 18.61 1.25 21.78
CA VAL A 108 17.29 1.74 22.20
C VAL A 108 17.44 2.88 23.20
N LYS A 109 18.33 2.76 24.21
CA LYS A 109 18.57 3.84 25.17
C LYS A 109 19.08 5.11 24.50
N ALA A 110 19.98 4.99 23.52
CA ALA A 110 20.46 6.11 22.74
C ALA A 110 19.36 6.72 21.85
N GLY A 111 18.57 5.86 21.20
CA GLY A 111 17.46 6.26 20.33
C GLY A 111 16.35 6.97 21.09
N ALA A 112 15.89 6.43 22.22
CA ALA A 112 14.85 7.05 23.05
C ALA A 112 15.25 8.45 23.54
N LYS A 113 16.51 8.66 23.92
CA LYS A 113 17.02 10.00 24.25
C LYS A 113 17.04 10.93 23.03
N LYS A 114 17.49 10.45 21.87
CA LYS A 114 17.65 11.28 20.67
C LYS A 114 16.32 11.63 19.99
N VAL A 115 15.36 10.71 20.01
CA VAL A 115 14.10 10.80 19.26
C VAL A 115 12.97 11.32 20.13
N LEU A 116 12.86 10.85 21.37
CA LEU A 116 11.76 11.16 22.27
C LEU A 116 12.18 12.08 23.44
N ASN A 117 13.46 12.44 23.52
CA ASN A 117 14.03 13.20 24.63
C ASN A 117 13.77 12.56 26.01
N LEU A 118 13.70 11.23 26.06
CA LEU A 118 13.47 10.48 27.30
C LEU A 118 14.79 10.10 27.98
N ASP A 119 14.86 10.28 29.30
CA ASP A 119 15.97 9.86 30.15
C ASP A 119 15.49 9.19 31.46
N GLY A 120 16.46 8.75 32.26
CA GLY A 120 16.24 8.14 33.58
C GLY A 120 15.13 7.07 33.60
N ALA A 121 14.24 7.19 34.59
CA ALA A 121 13.12 6.28 34.81
C ALA A 121 12.05 6.36 33.71
N ALA A 122 11.84 7.53 33.10
CA ALA A 122 10.84 7.69 32.04
C ALA A 122 11.21 6.87 30.80
N ARG A 123 12.49 6.92 30.41
CA ARG A 123 13.05 6.08 29.34
C ARG A 123 12.89 4.59 29.64
N GLU A 124 13.24 4.17 30.86
CA GLU A 124 13.19 2.75 31.23
C GLU A 124 11.75 2.21 31.24
N ARG A 125 10.81 3.01 31.74
CA ARG A 125 9.38 2.69 31.67
C ARG A 125 8.90 2.54 30.24
N TYR A 126 9.21 3.51 29.37
CA TYR A 126 8.82 3.47 27.97
C TYR A 126 9.37 2.24 27.24
N ILE A 127 10.64 1.89 27.48
CA ILE A 127 11.26 0.69 26.90
C ILE A 127 10.53 -0.57 27.38
N ALA A 128 10.21 -0.67 28.67
CA ALA A 128 9.48 -1.80 29.23
C ALA A 128 8.09 -1.95 28.59
N GLU A 129 7.33 -0.85 28.51
CA GLU A 129 6.01 -0.80 27.86
C GLU A 129 6.08 -1.25 26.40
N MET A 130 7.08 -0.80 25.65
CA MET A 130 7.26 -1.19 24.25
C MET A 130 7.71 -2.65 24.09
N ILE A 131 8.44 -3.22 25.05
CA ILE A 131 8.74 -4.65 25.05
C ILE A 131 7.46 -5.45 25.36
N GLU A 132 6.72 -5.07 26.39
CA GLU A 132 5.46 -5.72 26.76
C GLU A 132 4.44 -5.69 25.62
N ARG A 133 4.33 -4.57 24.92
CA ARG A 133 3.48 -4.45 23.72
C ARG A 133 3.89 -5.44 22.63
N GLN A 134 5.19 -5.59 22.35
CA GLN A 134 5.67 -6.51 21.32
C GLN A 134 5.35 -7.96 21.69
N VAL A 135 5.63 -8.36 22.94
CA VAL A 135 5.35 -9.71 23.45
C VAL A 135 3.84 -9.99 23.45
N HIS A 136 3.03 -8.99 23.80
CA HIS A 136 1.58 -9.12 23.79
C HIS A 136 1.04 -9.33 22.36
N LEU A 137 1.43 -8.46 21.43
CA LEU A 137 0.93 -8.48 20.06
C LEU A 137 1.49 -9.62 19.21
N PHE A 138 2.78 -9.94 19.40
CA PHE A 138 3.55 -10.90 18.61
C PHE A 138 4.31 -11.88 19.50
N PRO A 139 3.60 -12.73 20.25
CA PRO A 139 4.22 -13.80 21.05
C PRO A 139 4.97 -14.78 20.14
N GLU A 140 6.21 -15.12 20.50
CA GLU A 140 7.10 -16.00 19.72
C GLU A 140 6.50 -17.40 19.57
N GLU A 141 5.86 -17.95 20.61
CA GLU A 141 5.27 -19.29 20.62
C GLU A 141 4.09 -19.44 19.64
N MET A 142 3.50 -18.33 19.22
CA MET A 142 2.41 -18.33 18.24
C MET A 142 2.93 -18.15 16.82
N GLN A 143 4.14 -17.62 16.60
CA GLN A 143 4.57 -17.23 15.25
C GLN A 143 4.66 -18.43 14.30
N PRO A 144 4.40 -18.21 13.00
CA PRO A 144 4.53 -19.28 12.00
C PRO A 144 5.96 -19.78 11.92
N ILE A 145 6.10 -21.09 11.62
CA ILE A 145 7.41 -21.74 11.49
C ILE A 145 8.22 -21.07 10.36
N PRO A 146 9.46 -20.63 10.62
CA PRO A 146 10.32 -20.07 9.59
C PRO A 146 10.64 -21.07 8.46
N PRO A 147 10.82 -20.62 7.21
CA PRO A 147 10.70 -19.23 6.76
C PRO A 147 9.24 -18.83 6.50
N SER A 148 8.80 -17.74 7.13
CA SER A 148 7.49 -17.12 6.86
C SER A 148 7.67 -15.65 6.50
N MET A 149 6.91 -15.19 5.50
CA MET A 149 6.80 -13.78 5.13
C MET A 149 5.70 -13.03 5.90
N PHE A 150 4.99 -13.76 6.75
CA PHE A 150 3.85 -13.29 7.52
C PHE A 150 4.07 -13.54 9.01
N MET A 151 3.33 -12.80 9.82
CA MET A 151 3.32 -12.91 11.28
C MET A 151 1.89 -13.09 11.76
N PHE A 152 1.71 -13.71 12.93
CA PHE A 152 0.42 -13.70 13.61
C PHE A 152 0.43 -12.58 14.64
N MET A 153 -0.51 -11.64 14.47
CA MET A 153 -0.75 -10.53 15.39
C MET A 153 -2.00 -10.82 16.21
N ARG A 154 -1.95 -10.58 17.51
CA ARG A 154 -3.13 -10.71 18.37
C ARG A 154 -4.21 -9.71 17.95
N LYS A 155 -5.47 -10.16 17.90
CA LYS A 155 -6.64 -9.29 17.75
C LYS A 155 -6.90 -8.57 19.08
N GLU A 156 -6.67 -7.25 19.12
CA GLU A 156 -7.01 -6.43 20.30
C GLU A 156 -8.49 -6.01 20.29
N VAL A 157 -9.08 -5.83 19.10
CA VAL A 157 -10.45 -5.33 18.92
C VAL A 157 -11.18 -6.18 17.87
N SER A 158 -12.43 -6.52 18.16
CA SER A 158 -13.37 -7.07 17.18
C SER A 158 -14.14 -5.92 16.55
N HIS A 159 -14.12 -5.85 15.22
CA HIS A 159 -14.79 -4.81 14.46
C HIS A 159 -16.08 -5.37 13.85
N LEU A 160 -17.19 -4.68 14.08
CA LEU A 160 -18.42 -4.95 13.35
C LEU A 160 -18.31 -4.32 11.95
N ILE A 161 -18.01 -5.14 10.95
CA ILE A 161 -17.96 -4.70 9.55
C ILE A 161 -19.39 -4.71 8.98
N PRO A 162 -20.02 -3.53 8.76
CA PRO A 162 -21.38 -3.48 8.23
C PRO A 162 -21.41 -3.95 6.77
N PRO A 163 -22.58 -4.39 6.27
CA PRO A 163 -22.78 -4.56 4.84
C PRO A 163 -22.46 -3.29 4.05
N PHE A 164 -22.11 -3.46 2.78
CA PHE A 164 -21.95 -2.33 1.87
C PHE A 164 -23.24 -1.51 1.79
N ASP A 165 -23.12 -0.20 2.05
CA ASP A 165 -24.21 0.74 1.96
C ASP A 165 -24.23 1.38 0.56
N ALA A 166 -24.93 0.73 -0.37
CA ALA A 166 -25.13 1.26 -1.72
C ALA A 166 -25.81 2.64 -1.73
N GLY A 167 -26.52 3.01 -0.66
CA GLY A 167 -27.11 4.32 -0.47
C GLY A 167 -26.09 5.43 -0.20
N ARG A 168 -24.81 5.14 0.02
CA ARG A 168 -23.76 6.18 0.11
C ARG A 168 -23.38 6.75 -1.24
N ILE A 169 -23.52 5.98 -2.30
CA ILE A 169 -23.13 6.39 -3.65
C ILE A 169 -24.30 7.13 -4.28
N ARG A 170 -24.40 8.43 -3.97
CA ARG A 170 -25.42 9.32 -4.53
C ARG A 170 -24.78 10.53 -5.20
N PHE A 171 -25.34 10.89 -6.34
CA PHE A 171 -24.98 12.07 -7.10
C PHE A 171 -26.17 13.00 -7.17
N ARG A 172 -25.89 14.31 -7.16
CA ARG A 172 -26.89 15.33 -7.50
C ARG A 172 -27.05 15.51 -9.00
N VAL A 173 -26.05 15.08 -9.78
CA VAL A 173 -25.99 15.21 -11.23
C VAL A 173 -25.77 13.85 -11.86
N ASP A 174 -26.81 13.29 -12.48
CA ASP A 174 -26.72 12.00 -13.19
C ASP A 174 -26.13 12.15 -14.60
N ALA A 175 -26.23 13.34 -15.21
CA ALA A 175 -25.78 13.57 -16.58
C ALA A 175 -24.26 13.42 -16.73
N THR A 176 -23.82 12.85 -17.85
CA THR A 176 -22.40 12.74 -18.21
C THR A 176 -21.74 14.11 -18.26
N ILE A 177 -20.55 14.22 -17.65
CA ILE A 177 -19.77 15.46 -17.66
C ILE A 177 -18.73 15.38 -18.78
N PRO A 178 -18.82 16.23 -19.83
CA PRO A 178 -17.88 16.17 -20.94
C PRO A 178 -16.43 16.37 -20.46
N PRO A 179 -15.44 15.78 -21.14
CA PRO A 179 -14.05 15.91 -20.76
C PRO A 179 -13.55 17.34 -20.96
N ASP A 180 -12.79 17.85 -19.99
CA ASP A 180 -12.01 19.08 -20.12
C ASP A 180 -10.55 18.80 -20.56
N ASP A 181 -9.72 19.84 -20.64
CA ASP A 181 -8.32 19.71 -21.06
C ASP A 181 -7.47 18.87 -20.09
N GLU A 182 -7.81 18.83 -18.79
CA GLU A 182 -7.12 17.98 -17.81
C GLU A 182 -7.51 16.51 -17.98
N ASP A 183 -8.81 16.25 -18.14
CA ASP A 183 -9.35 14.92 -18.44
C ASP A 183 -8.67 14.33 -19.67
N LEU A 184 -8.64 15.09 -20.78
CA LEU A 184 -8.05 14.63 -22.05
C LEU A 184 -6.55 14.39 -21.93
N ARG A 185 -5.82 15.22 -21.18
CA ARG A 185 -4.39 14.99 -20.92
C ARG A 185 -4.14 13.70 -20.15
N LEU A 186 -4.96 13.41 -19.15
CA LEU A 186 -4.89 12.15 -18.41
C LEU A 186 -5.16 10.96 -19.33
N ILE A 187 -6.21 11.01 -20.15
CA ILE A 187 -6.54 9.92 -21.07
C ILE A 187 -5.40 9.65 -22.06
N VAL A 188 -4.82 10.69 -22.66
CA VAL A 188 -3.67 10.56 -23.57
C VAL A 188 -2.48 9.90 -22.88
N LYS A 189 -2.22 10.19 -21.60
CA LYS A 189 -1.15 9.53 -20.83
C LYS A 189 -1.45 8.06 -20.58
N ILE A 190 -2.68 7.72 -20.20
CA ILE A 190 -3.08 6.33 -20.00
C ILE A 190 -2.93 5.54 -21.31
N GLU A 191 -3.35 6.11 -22.44
CA GLU A 191 -3.17 5.48 -23.76
C GLU A 191 -1.70 5.33 -24.17
N ALA A 192 -0.85 6.32 -23.83
CA ALA A 192 0.59 6.20 -24.02
C ALA A 192 1.18 5.07 -23.17
N LEU A 193 0.76 4.93 -21.91
CA LEU A 193 1.21 3.87 -21.01
C LEU A 193 0.77 2.49 -21.52
N ASP A 194 -0.47 2.37 -21.98
CA ASP A 194 -1.01 1.20 -22.68
C ASP A 194 -0.08 0.76 -23.85
N ASP A 195 0.39 1.72 -24.64
CA ASP A 195 1.31 1.48 -25.75
C ASP A 195 2.73 1.09 -25.29
N HIS A 196 3.20 1.71 -24.19
CA HIS A 196 4.46 1.33 -23.55
C HIS A 196 4.47 -0.13 -23.08
N ILE A 197 3.33 -0.62 -22.57
CA ILE A 197 3.13 -2.01 -22.13
C ILE A 197 3.13 -2.96 -23.34
N ARG A 198 2.34 -2.65 -24.38
CA ARG A 198 2.25 -3.49 -25.59
C ARG A 198 3.57 -3.63 -26.34
N ARG A 199 4.37 -2.56 -26.39
CA ARG A 199 5.59 -2.49 -27.21
C ARG A 199 6.86 -2.93 -26.47
N GLY A 200 6.80 -3.19 -25.16
CA GLY A 200 7.97 -3.57 -24.37
C GLY A 200 9.04 -2.48 -24.33
N SER A 201 8.65 -1.28 -23.88
CA SER A 201 9.44 -0.05 -23.96
C SER A 201 10.43 0.16 -22.78
N ASP A 202 11.13 1.31 -22.78
CA ASP A 202 12.08 1.68 -21.72
C ASP A 202 11.39 1.83 -20.35
N TYR A 203 11.89 1.11 -19.35
CA TYR A 203 11.29 1.07 -18.01
C TYR A 203 11.30 2.42 -17.28
N ASP A 204 12.32 3.26 -17.48
CA ASP A 204 12.38 4.53 -16.74
C ASP A 204 11.30 5.49 -17.26
N ALA A 205 11.10 5.53 -18.59
CA ALA A 205 10.01 6.30 -19.21
C ALA A 205 8.63 5.76 -18.81
N TYR A 206 8.48 4.44 -18.72
CA TYR A 206 7.26 3.80 -18.24
C TYR A 206 6.95 4.17 -16.78
N GLU A 207 7.93 4.06 -15.88
CA GLU A 207 7.75 4.33 -14.45
C GLU A 207 7.43 5.81 -14.19
N GLU A 208 8.11 6.75 -14.86
CA GLU A 208 7.81 8.17 -14.76
C GLU A 208 6.37 8.48 -15.23
N LEU A 209 5.91 7.83 -16.30
CA LEU A 209 4.56 8.02 -16.82
C LEU A 209 3.50 7.40 -15.89
N ALA A 210 3.75 6.21 -15.34
CA ALA A 210 2.84 5.55 -14.39
C ALA A 210 2.64 6.38 -13.12
N ILE A 211 3.72 6.93 -12.55
CA ILE A 211 3.65 7.82 -11.38
C ILE A 211 2.82 9.08 -11.68
N SER A 212 3.04 9.69 -12.86
CA SER A 212 2.26 10.86 -13.28
C SER A 212 0.76 10.55 -13.43
N ILE A 213 0.41 9.35 -13.92
CA ILE A 213 -0.97 8.90 -14.04
C ILE A 213 -1.60 8.67 -12.66
N GLU A 214 -0.87 8.06 -11.72
CA GLU A 214 -1.32 7.85 -10.33
C GLU A 214 -1.72 9.19 -9.68
N ASP A 215 -0.81 10.18 -9.69
CA ASP A 215 -1.02 11.50 -9.08
C ASP A 215 -2.15 12.29 -9.75
N GLU A 216 -2.21 12.28 -11.09
CA GLU A 216 -3.22 13.03 -11.85
C GLU A 216 -4.60 12.37 -11.77
N SER A 217 -4.67 11.04 -11.74
CA SER A 217 -5.93 10.31 -11.60
C SER A 217 -6.65 10.70 -10.32
N LYS A 218 -5.93 10.80 -9.19
CA LYS A 218 -6.51 11.25 -7.92
C LYS A 218 -7.17 12.63 -8.06
N THR A 219 -6.43 13.57 -8.65
CA THR A 219 -6.86 14.97 -8.77
C THR A 219 -8.08 15.11 -9.69
N VAL A 220 -8.02 14.52 -10.88
CA VAL A 220 -9.06 14.65 -11.90
C VAL A 220 -10.32 13.86 -11.52
N PHE A 221 -10.16 12.67 -10.93
CA PHE A 221 -11.28 11.90 -10.40
C PHE A 221 -12.00 12.63 -9.26
N GLY A 222 -11.24 13.26 -8.34
CA GLY A 222 -11.82 14.08 -7.28
C GLY A 222 -12.63 15.27 -7.81
N LYS A 223 -12.11 15.96 -8.82
CA LYS A 223 -12.86 17.02 -9.52
C LYS A 223 -14.16 16.51 -10.12
N TRP A 224 -14.15 15.32 -10.73
CA TRP A 224 -15.35 14.70 -11.28
C TRP A 224 -16.39 14.36 -10.21
N LEU A 225 -15.98 13.77 -9.07
CA LEU A 225 -16.88 13.49 -7.95
C LEU A 225 -17.55 14.77 -7.42
N ILE A 226 -16.76 15.84 -7.22
CA ILE A 226 -17.28 17.15 -6.79
C ILE A 226 -18.25 17.72 -7.81
N ALA A 227 -17.92 17.66 -9.10
CA ALA A 227 -18.77 18.18 -10.17
C ALA A 227 -20.08 17.39 -10.32
N LYS A 228 -20.08 16.08 -10.01
CA LYS A 228 -21.28 15.25 -9.93
C LYS A 228 -22.15 15.55 -8.69
N GLY A 229 -21.64 16.36 -7.76
CA GLY A 229 -22.29 16.63 -6.47
C GLY A 229 -22.40 15.36 -5.63
N PHE A 230 -21.31 14.58 -5.56
CA PHE A 230 -21.21 13.39 -4.72
C PHE A 230 -21.57 13.70 -3.26
N GLU A 231 -22.44 12.91 -2.66
CA GLU A 231 -23.01 13.21 -1.35
C GLU A 231 -22.14 12.76 -0.16
N ASP A 232 -21.19 11.83 -0.38
CA ASP A 232 -20.21 11.40 0.62
C ASP A 232 -18.90 12.21 0.51
N ASP A 233 -17.94 11.97 1.41
CA ASP A 233 -16.62 12.61 1.40
C ASP A 233 -15.76 12.09 0.24
N PRO A 234 -15.48 12.89 -0.82
CA PRO A 234 -14.68 12.45 -1.96
C PRO A 234 -13.26 12.02 -1.57
N GLU A 235 -12.69 12.58 -0.50
CA GLU A 235 -11.32 12.26 -0.07
C GLU A 235 -11.16 10.79 0.34
N GLN A 236 -12.22 10.14 0.84
CA GLN A 236 -12.22 8.72 1.17
C GLN A 236 -12.13 7.81 -0.06
N TYR A 237 -12.50 8.32 -1.24
CA TYR A 237 -12.60 7.55 -2.47
C TYR A 237 -11.39 7.79 -3.39
N VAL A 238 -10.95 9.03 -3.54
CA VAL A 238 -9.93 9.40 -4.55
C VAL A 238 -8.59 8.69 -4.41
N HIS A 239 -8.26 8.21 -3.21
CA HIS A 239 -7.03 7.47 -2.93
C HIS A 239 -7.12 5.97 -3.29
N CYS A 240 -8.32 5.39 -3.36
CA CYS A 240 -8.45 3.97 -3.67
C CYS A 240 -7.95 3.62 -5.09
N PRO A 241 -8.28 4.40 -6.14
CA PRO A 241 -7.75 4.16 -7.49
C PRO A 241 -6.23 4.32 -7.57
N GLU A 242 -5.62 5.26 -6.85
CA GLU A 242 -4.17 5.46 -6.82
C GLU A 242 -3.41 4.17 -6.42
N ILE A 243 -3.87 3.53 -5.33
CA ILE A 243 -3.32 2.26 -4.84
C ILE A 243 -3.57 1.12 -5.84
N TYR A 244 -4.73 1.12 -6.49
CA TYR A 244 -5.07 0.15 -7.52
C TYR A 244 -4.21 0.29 -8.78
N LEU A 245 -3.97 1.53 -9.25
CA LEU A 245 -3.06 1.81 -10.36
C LEU A 245 -1.62 1.42 -10.04
N THR A 246 -1.18 1.65 -8.80
CA THR A 246 0.13 1.16 -8.31
C THR A 246 0.22 -0.37 -8.44
N PHE A 247 -0.84 -1.10 -8.06
CA PHE A 247 -0.90 -2.54 -8.23
C PHE A 247 -0.82 -2.92 -9.71
N LEU A 248 -1.66 -2.34 -10.58
CA LEU A 248 -1.70 -2.71 -11.99
C LEU A 248 -0.39 -2.41 -12.73
N TYR A 249 0.23 -1.25 -12.47
CA TYR A 249 1.33 -0.76 -13.30
C TYR A 249 2.72 -0.96 -12.69
N ARG A 250 2.83 -1.00 -11.36
CA ARG A 250 4.13 -1.02 -10.68
C ARG A 250 4.39 -2.32 -9.93
N TYR A 251 3.43 -3.23 -9.91
CA TYR A 251 3.62 -4.61 -9.48
C TYR A 251 3.90 -5.53 -10.68
N VAL A 252 4.59 -6.64 -10.42
CA VAL A 252 4.92 -7.62 -11.46
C VAL A 252 3.72 -8.56 -11.60
N HIS A 253 3.21 -8.65 -12.82
CA HIS A 253 2.14 -9.55 -13.22
C HIS A 253 2.68 -10.59 -14.20
N ASP A 254 2.04 -11.75 -14.25
CA ASP A 254 2.40 -12.81 -15.20
C ASP A 254 2.09 -12.40 -16.66
N ASP A 255 0.99 -11.67 -16.86
CA ASP A 255 0.56 -11.15 -18.15
C ASP A 255 0.64 -9.62 -18.23
N PRO A 256 0.73 -9.03 -19.43
CA PRO A 256 0.57 -7.59 -19.61
C PRO A 256 -0.81 -7.12 -19.17
N VAL A 257 -0.88 -6.29 -18.14
CA VAL A 257 -2.14 -5.76 -17.58
C VAL A 257 -2.41 -4.35 -18.10
N LEU A 258 -3.59 -4.15 -18.69
CA LEU A 258 -4.08 -2.84 -19.09
C LEU A 258 -5.29 -2.47 -18.26
N LEU A 259 -5.40 -1.19 -17.86
CA LEU A 259 -6.50 -0.70 -17.03
C LEU A 259 -7.88 -0.95 -17.67
N LYS A 260 -7.97 -0.89 -19.00
CA LYS A 260 -9.21 -1.17 -19.76
C LYS A 260 -9.59 -2.63 -19.93
N SER A 261 -8.73 -3.57 -19.54
CA SER A 261 -8.95 -5.00 -19.76
C SER A 261 -8.34 -5.85 -18.64
N VAL A 262 -8.51 -5.41 -17.40
CA VAL A 262 -8.03 -6.16 -16.22
C VAL A 262 -8.83 -7.46 -16.10
N SER A 263 -8.12 -8.58 -15.97
CA SER A 263 -8.75 -9.89 -15.78
C SER A 263 -9.35 -10.01 -14.37
N ASN A 264 -10.31 -10.91 -14.21
CA ASN A 264 -10.89 -11.19 -12.90
C ASN A 264 -9.85 -11.73 -11.90
N GLU A 265 -8.82 -12.42 -12.37
CA GLU A 265 -7.74 -12.96 -11.55
C GLU A 265 -6.95 -11.85 -10.86
N TYR A 266 -6.62 -10.77 -11.57
CA TYR A 266 -5.93 -9.62 -10.98
C TYR A 266 -6.84 -8.78 -10.07
N LEU A 267 -8.15 -8.73 -10.34
CA LEU A 267 -9.10 -8.13 -9.41
C LEU A 267 -9.18 -8.93 -8.10
N ILE A 268 -9.23 -10.25 -8.20
CA ILE A 268 -9.19 -11.16 -7.04
C ILE A 268 -7.89 -10.97 -6.26
N GLU A 269 -6.73 -11.00 -6.93
CA GLU A 269 -5.44 -10.79 -6.28
C GLU A 269 -5.36 -9.43 -5.57
N PHE A 270 -5.90 -8.38 -6.21
CA PHE A 270 -5.93 -7.06 -5.61
C PHE A 270 -6.69 -7.05 -4.28
N PHE A 271 -7.92 -7.58 -4.26
CA PHE A 271 -8.77 -7.55 -3.07
C PHE A 271 -8.39 -8.60 -2.01
N GLU A 272 -8.03 -9.82 -2.42
CA GLU A 272 -7.74 -10.94 -1.51
C GLU A 272 -6.32 -10.92 -0.94
N ASP A 273 -5.36 -10.27 -1.62
CA ASP A 273 -3.97 -10.19 -1.16
C ASP A 273 -3.44 -8.76 -1.10
N PHE A 274 -3.30 -8.10 -2.24
CA PHE A 274 -2.50 -6.87 -2.32
C PHE A 274 -3.01 -5.80 -1.36
N LEU A 275 -4.32 -5.50 -1.42
CA LEU A 275 -4.96 -4.49 -0.61
C LEU A 275 -4.81 -4.80 0.89
N LEU A 276 -5.21 -6.00 1.30
CA LEU A 276 -5.17 -6.47 2.69
C LEU A 276 -3.75 -6.59 3.26
N ARG A 277 -2.75 -6.72 2.40
CA ARG A 277 -1.33 -6.89 2.79
C ARG A 277 -0.57 -5.57 2.82
N LYS A 278 -0.91 -4.64 1.93
CA LYS A 278 -0.18 -3.39 1.69
C LYS A 278 -0.77 -2.21 2.45
N MET A 279 -2.09 -2.18 2.63
CA MET A 279 -2.73 -1.08 3.32
C MET A 279 -2.73 -1.29 4.83
N ILE A 280 -2.54 -0.19 5.54
CA ILE A 280 -2.63 -0.10 7.00
C ILE A 280 -3.66 0.99 7.25
N CYS A 281 -4.90 0.56 7.46
CA CYS A 281 -6.08 1.39 7.65
C CYS A 281 -7.03 0.66 8.60
N GLU A 282 -7.97 1.38 9.17
CA GLU A 282 -9.02 0.81 10.00
C GLU A 282 -9.88 -0.15 9.17
N PRO A 283 -10.37 -1.26 9.76
CA PRO A 283 -11.10 -2.28 9.01
C PRO A 283 -12.31 -1.77 8.21
N ILE A 284 -12.96 -0.70 8.68
CA ILE A 284 -14.10 -0.09 7.98
C ILE A 284 -13.68 0.68 6.71
N GLU A 285 -12.44 1.17 6.65
CA GLU A 285 -11.94 1.94 5.50
C GLU A 285 -11.80 1.06 4.26
N TYR A 286 -11.60 -0.26 4.42
CA TYR A 286 -11.60 -1.21 3.29
C TYR A 286 -12.89 -1.17 2.46
N LEU A 287 -14.01 -0.73 3.06
CA LEU A 287 -15.29 -0.60 2.38
C LEU A 287 -15.33 0.54 1.34
N TYR A 288 -14.32 1.41 1.27
CA TYR A 288 -14.27 2.44 0.23
C TYR A 288 -13.72 1.92 -1.11
N TRP A 289 -12.94 0.83 -1.13
CA TRP A 289 -12.27 0.37 -2.36
C TRP A 289 -13.24 -0.14 -3.43
N PRO A 290 -14.14 -1.12 -3.17
CA PRO A 290 -15.05 -1.59 -4.21
C PRO A 290 -15.90 -0.47 -4.85
N PRO A 291 -16.58 0.40 -4.08
CA PRO A 291 -17.36 1.47 -4.68
C PRO A 291 -16.48 2.50 -5.37
N SER A 292 -15.32 2.84 -4.82
CA SER A 292 -14.43 3.79 -5.48
C SER A 292 -13.89 3.29 -6.82
N LEU A 293 -13.57 2.00 -6.96
CA LEU A 293 -13.12 1.45 -8.24
C LEU A 293 -14.25 1.49 -9.26
N LYS A 294 -15.49 1.16 -8.87
CA LYS A 294 -16.66 1.27 -9.74
C LYS A 294 -16.85 2.71 -10.25
N LEU A 295 -16.78 3.68 -9.35
CA LEU A 295 -16.87 5.11 -9.70
C LEU A 295 -15.72 5.56 -10.60
N PHE A 296 -14.51 5.09 -10.36
CA PHE A 296 -13.36 5.41 -11.19
C PHE A 296 -13.50 4.86 -12.62
N TYR A 297 -13.98 3.63 -12.77
CA TYR A 297 -14.29 3.04 -14.08
C TYR A 297 -15.42 3.77 -14.81
N GLN A 298 -16.44 4.26 -14.09
CA GLN A 298 -17.48 5.13 -14.66
C GLN A 298 -16.89 6.47 -15.14
N PHE A 299 -16.04 7.10 -14.34
CA PHE A 299 -15.30 8.30 -14.73
C PHE A 299 -14.52 8.07 -16.03
N LEU A 300 -13.73 6.99 -16.12
CA LEU A 300 -12.94 6.67 -17.33
C LEU A 300 -13.80 6.45 -18.58
N ASN A 301 -15.00 5.88 -18.42
CA ASN A 301 -15.99 5.79 -19.50
C ASN A 301 -16.47 7.17 -19.96
N GLU A 302 -16.88 8.02 -19.02
CA GLU A 302 -17.35 9.37 -19.33
C GLU A 302 -16.27 10.22 -20.03
N LYS A 303 -14.99 9.99 -19.70
CA LYS A 303 -13.86 10.69 -20.31
C LYS A 303 -13.39 10.06 -21.63
N GLY A 304 -14.02 8.97 -22.06
CA GLY A 304 -13.79 8.36 -23.38
C GLY A 304 -12.63 7.36 -23.44
N TYR A 305 -12.03 6.98 -22.30
CA TYR A 305 -11.01 5.92 -22.28
C TYR A 305 -11.62 4.52 -22.45
N LEU A 306 -12.82 4.32 -21.91
CA LEU A 306 -13.54 3.05 -21.98
C LEU A 306 -14.78 3.15 -22.85
N SER A 307 -15.13 2.06 -23.51
CA SER A 307 -16.46 1.91 -24.10
C SER A 307 -17.47 1.52 -23.02
N VAL A 308 -18.76 1.78 -23.28
CA VAL A 308 -19.87 1.36 -22.41
C VAL A 308 -19.82 -0.14 -22.13
N ASN A 309 -19.53 -0.97 -23.14
CA ASN A 309 -19.46 -2.42 -22.99
C ASN A 309 -18.27 -2.87 -22.12
N ALA A 310 -17.08 -2.27 -22.33
CA ALA A 310 -15.91 -2.58 -21.51
C ALA A 310 -16.13 -2.17 -20.05
N THR A 311 -16.77 -1.02 -19.85
CA THR A 311 -17.13 -0.51 -18.52
C THR A 311 -18.11 -1.47 -17.83
N ALA A 312 -19.19 -1.86 -18.50
CA ALA A 312 -20.17 -2.79 -17.95
C ALA A 312 -19.56 -4.14 -17.56
N ALA A 313 -18.62 -4.66 -18.36
CA ALA A 313 -17.91 -5.90 -18.05
C ALA A 313 -17.11 -5.79 -16.74
N ILE A 314 -16.32 -4.72 -16.57
CA ILE A 314 -15.53 -4.50 -15.37
C ILE A 314 -16.40 -4.26 -14.14
N LEU A 315 -17.47 -3.47 -14.28
CA LEU A 315 -18.42 -3.23 -13.18
C LEU A 315 -19.08 -4.54 -12.71
N GLY A 316 -19.50 -5.40 -13.64
CA GLY A 316 -20.04 -6.71 -13.29
C GLY A 316 -19.04 -7.61 -12.55
N SER A 317 -17.77 -7.57 -12.92
CA SER A 317 -16.71 -8.27 -12.17
C SER A 317 -16.52 -7.71 -10.76
N LEU A 318 -16.53 -6.39 -10.60
CA LEU A 318 -16.43 -5.74 -9.29
C LEU A 318 -17.66 -6.02 -8.41
N ASP A 319 -18.86 -6.06 -8.98
CA ASP A 319 -20.09 -6.46 -8.28
C ASP A 319 -19.99 -7.90 -7.73
N GLY A 320 -19.47 -8.83 -8.52
CA GLY A 320 -19.27 -10.21 -8.10
C GLY A 320 -18.26 -10.35 -6.94
N LEU A 321 -17.24 -9.49 -6.91
CA LEU A 321 -16.20 -9.51 -5.88
C LEU A 321 -16.59 -8.81 -4.58
N GLU A 322 -17.44 -7.79 -4.64
CA GLU A 322 -17.80 -6.97 -3.48
C GLU A 322 -18.34 -7.82 -2.31
N LYS A 323 -19.27 -8.73 -2.60
CA LYS A 323 -19.84 -9.61 -1.57
C LYS A 323 -18.79 -10.53 -0.97
N HIS A 324 -17.94 -11.12 -1.82
CA HIS A 324 -16.88 -12.01 -1.35
C HIS A 324 -15.85 -11.26 -0.50
N PHE A 325 -15.46 -10.06 -0.91
CA PHE A 325 -14.55 -9.22 -0.15
C PHE A 325 -15.13 -8.81 1.20
N LEU A 326 -16.43 -8.49 1.27
CA LEU A 326 -17.11 -8.23 2.54
C LEU A 326 -17.02 -9.43 3.50
N GLU A 327 -17.25 -10.64 3.01
CA GLU A 327 -17.16 -11.87 3.81
C GLU A 327 -15.73 -12.07 4.35
N ILE A 328 -14.71 -11.79 3.52
CA ILE A 328 -13.31 -11.82 3.96
C ILE A 328 -13.08 -10.81 5.10
N LEU A 329 -13.52 -9.56 4.94
CA LEU A 329 -13.36 -8.53 5.96
C LEU A 329 -14.06 -8.92 7.27
N GLN A 330 -15.30 -9.41 7.19
CA GLN A 330 -16.06 -9.87 8.35
C GLN A 330 -15.35 -11.01 9.06
N ASN A 331 -14.92 -12.05 8.36
CA ASN A 331 -14.21 -13.17 8.98
C ASN A 331 -12.87 -12.75 9.60
N ARG A 332 -12.17 -11.84 8.94
CA ARG A 332 -10.84 -11.38 9.35
C ARG A 332 -10.89 -10.47 10.56
N TYR A 333 -11.86 -9.56 10.64
CA TYR A 333 -11.89 -8.48 11.64
C TYR A 333 -12.98 -8.61 12.71
N HIS A 334 -13.95 -9.52 12.55
CA HIS A 334 -14.90 -9.87 13.61
C HIS A 334 -14.24 -10.71 14.72
#